data_AF-F8DH93-F1
#
_entry.id   AF-F8DH93-F1
#
_cell.length_a   1.000
_cell.length_b   1.000
_cell.length_c   1.000
_cell.angle_alpha   90.00
_cell.angle_beta   90.00
_cell.angle_gamma   90.00
#
_symmetry.space_group_name_H-M   'P 1'
#
loop_
_entity.id
_entity.type
_entity.pdbx_description
1 polymer ?
#
loop_
_entity_poly.entity_id
_entity_poly.type
_entity_poly.pdbx_seq_one_letter_code
_entity_poly.pdbx_strand_id
1 'polypeptide(L)'
;MWKKQIEKPTIIKRQKHDKSFKNYIKELSKEKDFGEQLTTRELAKRVGIDYEMFRKILNKRKPNQPRDCIIAICAALFCSVEETNKALFYYDDMPSLDPSEGYRDYFIRSALEASEDKSTHFDYAYKGVELVNKILDDNNFSKLRLSNKIKSVKSNENVKNKIKYISSEKYSEREKFNSSLGEFYKPYNYSVGTTIEVDYHGESQYISKNSDRNEVYIKSKNGFSIKVLDKETEMFKEFSPIIDNVNLQELKKCYEVLYDTRNWGFRKSAKIKDASIVVYGEQFNYYIPDRNEYFYAEIKNGKFSFSVFKTTMFMREYLTKDEFKSFYSKKRKEHQAEVQTFYSINEIKEYCEKLPNNFFDVRYSYISYFEIMKEKLENLLINIKNKKELIRDFNVLPGDDPYEIYYFFNVQDEFECIEEEITKPVFKEYNPFEEDLGLSDDKEIGSYLGEEKYIERVSKKKEAVFEFKNKKVILTREDLITAFELGLNNIEDVLNLKSQILDFETIYEK
;
A
#
# COMPACT_ATOMS: atom_id res chain seq x y z
N MET A 1 28.62 42.55 -32.07
CA MET A 1 29.08 42.18 -30.71
C MET A 1 27.93 42.36 -29.74
N TRP A 2 27.27 41.28 -29.30
CA TRP A 2 26.26 41.33 -28.25
C TRP A 2 26.92 41.02 -26.90
N LYS A 3 26.93 41.97 -25.97
CA LYS A 3 27.37 41.75 -24.59
C LYS A 3 26.25 41.01 -23.85
N LYS A 4 26.48 39.75 -23.47
CA LYS A 4 25.64 39.04 -22.49
C LYS A 4 25.64 39.82 -21.18
N GLN A 5 24.49 40.32 -20.76
CA GLN A 5 24.28 40.76 -19.38
C GLN A 5 24.40 39.53 -18.48
N ILE A 6 25.40 39.54 -17.59
CA ILE A 6 25.51 38.56 -16.52
C ILE A 6 24.54 39.03 -15.43
N GLU A 7 23.46 38.28 -15.22
CA GLU A 7 22.56 38.52 -14.09
C GLU A 7 23.32 38.42 -12.77
N LYS A 8 23.06 39.36 -11.85
CA LYS A 8 23.67 39.35 -10.51
C LYS A 8 23.16 38.13 -9.74
N PRO A 9 24.04 37.39 -9.03
CA PRO A 9 23.63 36.21 -8.28
C PRO A 9 22.60 36.58 -7.22
N THR A 10 21.48 35.84 -7.21
CA THR A 10 20.42 35.95 -6.21
C THR A 10 21.00 35.58 -4.84
N ILE A 11 21.00 36.51 -3.89
CA ILE A 11 21.44 36.24 -2.51
C ILE A 11 20.36 35.39 -1.84
N ILE A 12 20.56 34.07 -1.80
CA ILE A 12 19.69 33.14 -1.08
C ILE A 12 19.88 33.38 0.42
N LYS A 13 18.84 33.83 1.12
CA LYS A 13 18.84 33.92 2.60
C LYS A 13 19.00 32.51 3.18
N ARG A 14 20.09 32.26 3.91
CA ARG A 14 20.30 30.98 4.62
C ARG A 14 19.17 30.74 5.62
N GLN A 15 18.58 29.55 5.58
CA GLN A 15 17.61 29.11 6.57
C GLN A 15 18.30 29.01 7.93
N LYS A 16 17.71 29.63 8.97
CA LYS A 16 18.27 29.59 10.33
C LYS A 16 17.86 28.30 11.04
N HIS A 17 18.75 27.77 11.90
CA HIS A 17 18.42 26.64 12.77
C HIS A 17 17.42 27.09 13.84
N ASP A 18 16.25 26.46 13.89
CA ASP A 18 15.22 26.67 14.92
C ASP A 18 15.51 25.89 16.21
N LYS A 19 16.34 24.85 16.14
CA LYS A 19 16.76 24.03 17.29
C LYS A 19 18.18 23.50 17.14
N SER A 20 18.77 23.05 18.26
CA SER A 20 20.08 22.40 18.24
C SER A 20 19.95 20.92 17.86
N PHE A 21 20.95 20.37 17.15
CA PHE A 21 21.03 18.94 16.79
C PHE A 21 20.77 18.01 17.98
N LYS A 22 21.38 18.28 19.14
CA LYS A 22 21.18 17.50 20.36
C LYS A 22 19.72 17.43 20.80
N ASN A 23 19.03 18.58 20.76
CA ASN A 23 17.64 18.65 21.19
C ASN A 23 16.75 17.92 20.18
N TYR A 24 17.02 18.08 18.88
CA TYR A 24 16.29 17.36 17.84
C TYR A 24 16.41 15.84 17.98
N ILE A 25 17.61 15.30 18.16
CA ILE A 25 17.82 13.86 18.36
C ILE A 25 17.14 13.36 19.65
N LYS A 26 17.11 14.19 20.70
CA LYS A 26 16.39 13.86 21.94
C LYS A 26 14.87 13.84 21.77
N GLU A 27 14.31 14.74 20.98
CA GLU A 27 12.87 14.76 20.65
C GLU A 27 12.51 13.48 19.89
N LEU A 28 13.25 13.17 18.81
CA LEU A 28 13.04 11.94 18.03
C LEU A 28 13.15 10.69 18.90
N SER A 29 14.16 10.60 19.77
CA SER A 29 14.33 9.46 20.68
C SER A 29 13.19 9.28 21.69
N LYS A 30 12.40 10.32 21.97
CA LYS A 30 11.23 10.24 22.86
C LYS A 30 9.95 9.87 22.10
N GLU A 31 9.85 10.27 20.84
CA GLU A 31 8.68 10.02 19.98
C GLU A 31 8.63 8.57 19.46
N LYS A 32 9.80 7.95 19.29
CA LYS A 32 9.91 6.55 18.86
C LYS A 32 9.69 5.61 20.04
N ASP A 33 8.84 4.61 19.85
CA ASP A 33 8.51 3.62 20.86
C ASP A 33 9.51 2.45 20.78
N PHE A 34 10.40 2.36 21.77
CA PHE A 34 11.37 1.29 21.92
C PHE A 34 11.08 0.40 23.14
N GLY A 35 9.87 0.50 23.72
CA GLY A 35 9.50 -0.12 24.99
C GLY A 35 10.05 0.65 26.21
N GLU A 36 11.37 0.66 26.40
CA GLU A 36 12.05 1.47 27.42
C GLU A 36 12.65 2.75 26.83
N GLN A 37 12.79 3.80 27.65
CA GLN A 37 13.37 5.07 27.20
C GLN A 37 14.84 4.88 26.81
N LEU A 38 15.11 4.91 25.50
CA LEU A 38 16.43 4.67 24.93
C LEU A 38 17.48 5.60 25.55
N THR A 39 18.48 5.02 26.22
CA THR A 39 19.55 5.83 26.81
C THR A 39 20.54 6.29 25.75
N THR A 40 21.23 7.40 26.01
CA THR A 40 22.30 7.88 25.12
C THR A 40 23.43 6.85 24.94
N ARG A 41 23.63 5.95 25.93
CA ARG A 41 24.60 4.84 25.85
C ARG A 41 24.12 3.72 24.92
N GLU A 42 22.86 3.32 25.01
CA GLU A 42 22.27 2.34 24.10
C GLU A 42 22.29 2.85 22.66
N LEU A 43 21.94 4.12 22.44
CA LEU A 43 21.98 4.70 21.09
C LEU A 43 23.40 4.69 20.52
N ALA A 44 24.42 5.03 21.32
CA ALA A 44 25.82 4.93 20.89
C ALA A 44 26.20 3.49 20.48
N LYS A 45 25.74 2.49 21.26
CA LYS A 45 25.93 1.07 20.95
C LYS A 45 25.25 0.66 19.64
N ARG A 46 24.01 1.11 19.39
CA ARG A 46 23.28 0.85 18.14
C ARG A 46 23.95 1.46 16.91
N VAL A 47 24.59 2.62 17.07
CA VAL A 47 25.36 3.27 15.99
C VAL A 47 26.71 2.58 15.76
N GLY A 48 27.26 1.90 16.77
CA GLY A 48 28.59 1.28 16.72
C GLY A 48 29.73 2.24 17.03
N ILE A 49 29.49 3.25 17.90
CA ILE A 49 30.47 4.27 18.29
C ILE A 49 30.64 4.27 19.82
N ASP A 50 31.85 4.54 20.28
CA ASP A 50 32.12 4.75 21.71
C ASP A 50 31.23 5.86 22.31
N TYR A 51 30.77 5.66 23.54
CA TYR A 51 29.84 6.56 24.22
C TYR A 51 30.38 7.99 24.38
N GLU A 52 31.67 8.16 24.71
CA GLU A 52 32.23 9.51 24.85
C GLU A 52 32.32 10.22 23.51
N MET A 53 32.71 9.49 22.46
CA MET A 53 32.74 10.01 21.11
C MET A 53 31.33 10.41 20.66
N PHE A 54 30.34 9.55 20.86
CA PHE A 54 28.93 9.84 20.56
C PHE A 54 28.42 11.07 21.32
N ARG A 55 28.71 11.20 22.62
CA ARG A 55 28.36 12.38 23.42
C ARG A 55 29.03 13.65 22.87
N LYS A 56 30.28 13.59 22.42
CA LYS A 56 30.97 14.73 21.80
C LYS A 56 30.32 15.13 20.47
N ILE A 57 29.86 14.17 19.67
CA ILE A 57 29.13 14.38 18.41
C ILE A 57 27.78 15.07 18.68
N LEU A 58 26.95 14.53 19.58
CA LEU A 58 25.65 15.13 19.92
C LEU A 58 25.77 16.59 20.36
N ASN A 59 26.80 16.94 21.14
CA ASN A 59 27.04 18.30 21.60
C ASN A 59 27.81 19.18 20.58
N LYS A 60 27.96 18.73 19.32
CA LYS A 60 28.71 19.42 18.24
C LYS A 60 30.15 19.81 18.62
N ARG A 61 30.77 19.09 19.58
CA ARG A 61 32.19 19.27 19.95
C ARG A 61 33.15 18.62 18.95
N LYS A 62 32.61 18.07 17.86
CA LYS A 62 33.31 17.44 16.74
C LYS A 62 32.66 17.92 15.43
N PRO A 63 32.85 19.19 15.02
CA PRO A 63 32.13 19.76 13.87
C PRO A 63 32.38 18.98 12.57
N ASN A 64 33.60 18.47 12.37
CA ASN A 64 33.99 17.78 11.14
C ASN A 64 33.61 16.28 11.14
N GLN A 65 32.45 15.87 11.67
CA GLN A 65 32.03 14.47 11.53
C GLN A 65 31.65 14.12 10.09
N PRO A 66 31.90 12.89 9.62
CA PRO A 66 31.36 12.44 8.35
C PRO A 66 29.84 12.55 8.33
N ARG A 67 29.29 12.94 7.18
CA ARG A 67 27.84 12.94 6.91
C ARG A 67 27.20 11.58 7.22
N ASP A 68 27.86 10.51 6.80
CA ASP A 68 27.47 9.12 7.08
C ASP A 68 27.34 8.80 8.57
N CYS A 69 28.12 9.46 9.43
CA CYS A 69 27.98 9.28 10.88
C CYS A 69 26.62 9.80 11.33
N ILE A 70 26.16 10.95 10.82
CA ILE A 70 24.86 11.52 11.16
C ILE A 70 23.73 10.63 10.62
N ILE A 71 23.87 10.15 9.38
CA ILE A 71 22.94 9.18 8.77
C ILE A 71 22.86 7.91 9.64
N ALA A 72 23.98 7.40 10.15
CA ALA A 72 23.97 6.22 11.02
C ALA A 72 23.25 6.46 12.35
N ILE A 73 23.34 7.66 12.93
CA ILE A 73 22.56 8.04 14.12
C ILE A 73 21.06 8.00 13.81
N CYS A 74 20.67 8.56 12.67
CA CYS A 74 19.29 8.55 12.20
C CYS A 74 18.79 7.14 11.91
N ALA A 75 19.59 6.29 11.24
CA ALA A 75 19.27 4.90 10.99
C ALA A 75 19.10 4.10 12.29
N ALA A 76 19.94 4.33 13.31
CA ALA A 76 19.83 3.70 14.62
C ALA A 76 18.56 4.10 15.40
N LEU A 77 17.96 5.24 15.04
CA LEU A 77 16.69 5.73 15.56
C LEU A 77 15.48 5.40 14.67
N PHE A 78 15.68 4.71 13.55
CA PHE A 78 14.63 4.46 12.55
C PHE A 78 13.99 5.77 12.09
N CYS A 79 14.83 6.77 11.84
CA CYS A 79 14.40 8.03 11.27
C CYS A 79 13.92 7.88 9.82
N SER A 80 12.89 8.63 9.45
CA SER A 80 12.49 8.80 8.05
C SER A 80 13.55 9.58 7.26
N VAL A 81 13.38 9.64 5.93
CA VAL A 81 14.23 10.46 5.05
C VAL A 81 14.13 11.95 5.41
N GLU A 82 12.93 12.46 5.71
CA GLU A 82 12.70 13.84 6.12
C GLU A 82 13.35 14.14 7.47
N GLU A 83 13.21 13.23 8.44
CA GLU A 83 13.85 13.35 9.75
C GLU A 83 15.38 13.35 9.62
N THR A 84 15.91 12.50 8.75
CA THR A 84 17.36 12.42 8.47
C THR A 84 17.87 13.69 7.79
N ASN A 85 17.14 14.23 6.81
CA ASN A 85 17.50 15.49 6.15
C ASN A 85 17.49 16.67 7.12
N LYS A 86 16.52 16.74 8.05
CA LYS A 86 16.51 17.74 9.13
C LYS A 86 17.71 17.56 10.08
N ALA A 87 18.06 16.32 10.43
CA ALA A 87 19.21 16.04 11.27
C ALA A 87 20.53 16.49 10.62
N LEU A 88 20.69 16.25 9.32
CA LEU A 88 21.82 16.71 8.51
C LEU A 88 21.93 18.24 8.51
N PHE A 89 20.80 18.93 8.33
CA PHE A 89 20.71 20.39 8.42
C PHE A 89 21.14 20.90 9.80
N TYR A 90 20.57 20.37 10.89
CA TYR A 90 20.91 20.81 12.26
C TYR A 90 22.34 20.51 12.69
N TYR A 91 22.99 19.50 12.09
CA TYR A 91 24.36 19.15 12.44
C TYR A 91 25.39 20.12 11.85
N ASP A 92 25.34 20.47 10.56
CA ASP A 92 26.28 21.47 10.00
C ASP A 92 25.85 21.96 8.62
N ASP A 93 24.55 22.16 8.40
CA ASP A 93 24.00 22.46 7.08
C ASP A 93 24.46 21.44 6.01
N MET A 94 24.56 20.17 6.42
CA MET A 94 25.05 19.11 5.54
C MET A 94 24.05 18.89 4.38
N PRO A 95 24.53 18.52 3.17
CA PRO A 95 23.65 18.25 2.05
C PRO A 95 22.61 17.18 2.37
N SER A 96 21.35 17.45 2.04
CA SER A 96 20.25 16.48 2.08
C SER A 96 20.57 15.24 1.25
N LEU A 97 19.93 14.12 1.57
CA LEU A 97 20.01 12.89 0.80
C LEU A 97 19.54 13.13 -0.62
N ASP A 98 20.42 12.88 -1.59
CA ASP A 98 20.12 13.03 -3.01
C ASP A 98 19.02 12.04 -3.42
N PRO A 99 17.91 12.52 -4.01
CA PRO A 99 16.84 11.64 -4.43
C PRO A 99 17.08 10.92 -5.75
N SER A 100 18.11 11.27 -6.52
CA SER A 100 18.37 10.71 -7.84
C SER A 100 18.61 9.20 -7.80
N GLU A 101 17.85 8.47 -8.61
CA GLU A 101 17.90 7.01 -8.73
C GLU A 101 19.30 6.53 -9.17
N GLY A 102 19.73 5.39 -8.62
CA GLY A 102 21.04 4.78 -8.94
C GLY A 102 22.25 5.40 -8.22
N TYR A 103 22.08 6.47 -7.44
CA TYR A 103 23.14 7.04 -6.60
C TYR A 103 23.14 6.44 -5.19
N ARG A 104 24.28 6.56 -4.48
CA ARG A 104 24.45 6.01 -3.13
C ARG A 104 23.37 6.47 -2.14
N ASP A 105 23.02 7.75 -2.18
CA ASP A 105 22.03 8.34 -1.29
C ASP A 105 20.62 7.80 -1.54
N TYR A 106 20.29 7.43 -2.78
CA TYR A 106 19.03 6.76 -3.10
C TYR A 106 18.88 5.46 -2.32
N PHE A 107 19.93 4.63 -2.30
CA PHE A 107 19.95 3.38 -1.52
C PHE A 107 19.91 3.61 0.00
N ILE A 108 20.54 4.69 0.49
CA ILE A 108 20.41 5.11 1.89
C ILE A 108 18.96 5.48 2.21
N ARG A 109 18.30 6.26 1.35
CA ARG A 109 16.89 6.65 1.51
C ARG A 109 16.00 5.41 1.56
N SER A 110 16.18 4.50 0.61
CA SER A 110 15.45 3.23 0.57
C SER A 110 15.63 2.40 1.84
N ALA A 111 16.85 2.33 2.36
CA ALA A 111 17.14 1.60 3.59
C ALA A 111 16.47 2.23 4.82
N LEU A 112 16.47 3.57 4.91
CA LEU A 112 15.78 4.30 5.98
C LEU A 112 14.26 4.05 5.92
N GLU A 113 13.66 4.13 4.74
CA GLU A 113 12.22 3.87 4.52
C GLU A 113 11.83 2.43 4.86
N ALA A 114 12.67 1.44 4.51
CA ALA A 114 12.44 0.03 4.83
C ALA A 114 12.61 -0.28 6.33
N SER A 115 13.46 0.48 7.02
CA SER A 115 13.70 0.32 8.46
C SER A 115 12.55 0.87 9.32
N GLU A 116 11.89 1.92 8.84
CA GLU A 116 10.85 2.64 9.58
C GLU A 116 9.60 1.77 9.85
N ASP A 117 9.24 0.91 8.89
CA ASP A 117 8.07 0.01 8.98
C ASP A 117 8.25 -1.15 9.98
N LYS A 118 9.49 -1.41 10.45
CA LYS A 118 9.84 -2.52 11.36
C LYS A 118 10.05 -2.09 12.82
N SER A 119 9.75 -0.83 13.16
CA SER A 119 10.00 -0.21 14.47
C SER A 119 9.25 -0.84 15.66
N THR A 120 8.36 -1.81 15.44
CA THR A 120 7.56 -2.47 16.49
C THR A 120 8.01 -3.89 16.84
N HIS A 121 9.04 -4.44 16.19
CA HIS A 121 9.57 -5.78 16.51
C HIS A 121 10.80 -5.71 17.43
N PHE A 122 10.72 -6.35 18.60
CA PHE A 122 11.75 -6.37 19.65
C PHE A 122 13.14 -6.86 19.15
N ASP A 123 13.16 -7.75 18.16
CA ASP A 123 14.39 -8.30 17.52
C ASP A 123 15.11 -7.34 16.55
N TYR A 124 14.57 -6.14 16.32
CA TYR A 124 15.09 -5.20 15.32
C TYR A 124 15.91 -4.03 15.89
N ALA A 125 16.01 -3.89 17.22
CA ALA A 125 16.62 -2.73 17.89
C ALA A 125 18.07 -2.36 17.46
N TYR A 126 18.83 -3.30 16.88
CA TYR A 126 20.22 -3.10 16.46
C TYR A 126 20.44 -3.08 14.93
N LYS A 127 19.37 -3.25 14.13
CA LYS A 127 19.49 -3.53 12.69
C LYS A 127 19.40 -2.32 11.77
N GLY A 128 19.13 -1.11 12.27
CA GLY A 128 18.96 0.08 11.42
C GLY A 128 20.21 0.42 10.60
N VAL A 129 21.36 0.57 11.26
CA VAL A 129 22.65 0.81 10.59
C VAL A 129 23.10 -0.40 9.78
N GLU A 130 22.84 -1.61 10.28
CA GLU A 130 23.14 -2.87 9.59
C GLU A 130 22.38 -2.97 8.26
N LEU A 131 21.09 -2.61 8.24
CA LEU A 131 20.26 -2.63 7.05
C LEU A 131 20.76 -1.64 6.00
N VAL A 132 21.11 -0.41 6.41
CA VAL A 132 21.70 0.57 5.50
C VAL A 132 23.01 0.05 4.94
N ASN A 133 23.89 -0.50 5.79
CA ASN A 133 25.17 -1.04 5.34
C ASN A 133 25.00 -2.27 4.44
N LYS A 134 24.02 -3.13 4.71
CA LYS A 134 23.70 -4.30 3.88
C LYS A 134 23.23 -3.85 2.51
N ILE A 135 22.25 -2.94 2.44
CA ILE A 135 21.76 -2.40 1.17
C ILE A 135 22.90 -1.71 0.40
N LEU A 136 23.77 -0.95 1.07
CA LEU A 136 24.94 -0.36 0.42
C LEU A 136 25.91 -1.44 -0.14
N ASP A 137 26.18 -2.49 0.64
CA ASP A 137 27.06 -3.61 0.23
C ASP A 137 26.47 -4.38 -0.96
N ASP A 138 25.18 -4.72 -0.87
CA ASP A 138 24.41 -5.40 -1.93
C ASP A 138 24.41 -4.58 -3.25
N ASN A 139 24.63 -3.27 -3.15
CA ASN A 139 24.67 -2.33 -4.27
C ASN A 139 26.09 -1.85 -4.63
N ASN A 140 27.13 -2.55 -4.17
CA ASN A 140 28.55 -2.23 -4.45
C ASN A 140 28.99 -0.83 -3.99
N PHE A 141 28.30 -0.24 -3.02
CA PHE A 141 28.68 1.03 -2.39
C PHE A 141 29.43 0.82 -1.08
N SER A 142 30.34 1.74 -0.76
CA SER A 142 30.99 1.76 0.55
C SER A 142 29.97 1.95 1.68
N LYS A 143 30.09 1.13 2.72
CA LYS A 143 29.35 1.20 3.99
C LYS A 143 29.48 2.59 4.63
N LEU A 144 28.53 2.93 5.51
CA LEU A 144 28.51 4.20 6.22
C LEU A 144 29.80 4.43 7.00
N ARG A 145 30.46 5.56 6.73
CA ARG A 145 31.68 5.96 7.42
C ARG A 145 31.38 6.64 8.76
N LEU A 146 31.66 5.95 9.86
CA LEU A 146 31.41 6.47 11.22
C LEU A 146 32.53 7.37 11.78
N SER A 147 33.72 7.40 11.15
CA SER A 147 34.85 8.19 11.63
C SER A 147 35.79 8.62 10.50
N ASN A 148 36.36 9.82 10.62
CA ASN A 148 37.39 10.29 9.68
C ASN A 148 38.69 9.48 9.76
N LYS A 149 38.97 8.81 10.89
CA LYS A 149 40.21 8.03 11.07
C LYS A 149 40.16 6.68 10.35
N ILE A 150 38.97 6.14 10.15
CA ILE A 150 38.76 4.95 9.36
C ILE A 150 38.68 5.43 7.92
N LYS A 151 39.72 5.14 7.11
CA LYS A 151 39.58 5.24 5.66
C LYS A 151 38.46 4.27 5.29
N SER A 152 37.46 4.75 4.55
CA SER A 152 36.60 3.81 3.83
C SER A 152 37.54 2.86 3.11
N VAL A 153 37.37 1.55 3.29
CA VAL A 153 37.88 0.62 2.30
C VAL A 153 37.28 1.16 1.01
N LYS A 154 38.13 1.63 0.09
CA LYS A 154 37.65 1.98 -1.24
C LYS A 154 36.86 0.75 -1.67
N SER A 155 35.54 0.90 -1.85
CA SER A 155 34.81 -0.05 -2.67
C SER A 155 35.67 -0.22 -3.90
N ASN A 156 35.99 -1.45 -4.29
CA ASN A 156 36.78 -1.71 -5.48
C ASN A 156 36.26 -0.76 -6.58
N GLU A 157 37.05 0.25 -6.95
CA GLU A 157 36.66 1.25 -7.97
C GLU A 157 36.52 0.59 -9.35
N ASN A 158 36.73 -0.72 -9.43
CA ASN A 158 36.18 -1.60 -10.44
C ASN A 158 34.70 -1.90 -10.13
N VAL A 159 33.84 -0.87 -10.22
CA VAL A 159 32.39 -1.10 -10.37
C VAL A 159 32.22 -1.79 -11.72
N LYS A 160 32.24 -3.13 -11.74
CA LYS A 160 32.15 -3.92 -12.97
C LYS A 160 30.83 -3.64 -13.69
N ASN A 161 29.76 -3.40 -12.92
CA ASN A 161 28.43 -3.20 -13.45
C ASN A 161 27.82 -1.91 -12.89
N LYS A 162 27.31 -1.04 -13.76
CA LYS A 162 26.79 0.27 -13.38
C LYS A 162 25.37 0.45 -13.90
N ILE A 163 24.43 0.81 -13.02
CA ILE A 163 23.09 1.24 -13.44
C ILE A 163 23.21 2.57 -14.18
N LYS A 164 22.82 2.58 -15.45
CA LYS A 164 22.77 3.76 -16.31
C LYS A 164 21.46 4.51 -16.12
N TYR A 165 20.35 3.78 -16.03
CA TYR A 165 19.01 4.34 -16.00
C TYR A 165 18.02 3.40 -15.29
N ILE A 166 17.01 3.96 -14.66
CA ILE A 166 15.88 3.25 -14.04
C ILE A 166 14.60 3.91 -14.55
N SER A 167 13.62 3.10 -14.93
CA SER A 167 12.27 3.55 -15.29
C SER A 167 11.24 2.65 -14.63
N SER A 168 10.12 3.24 -14.22
CA SER A 168 9.04 2.51 -13.56
C SER A 168 7.70 2.92 -14.15
N GLU A 169 6.87 1.92 -14.40
CA GLU A 169 5.50 2.08 -14.89
C GLU A 169 4.52 1.55 -13.85
N LYS A 170 3.44 2.29 -13.62
CA LYS A 170 2.42 1.98 -12.61
C LYS A 170 1.18 1.47 -13.32
N TYR A 171 0.64 0.36 -12.84
CA TYR A 171 -0.57 -0.23 -13.37
C TYR A 171 -1.59 -0.40 -12.24
N SER A 172 -2.86 -0.44 -12.61
CA SER A 172 -3.93 -0.80 -11.68
C SER A 172 -4.95 -1.67 -12.36
N GLU A 173 -5.32 -2.75 -11.68
CA GLU A 173 -6.35 -3.69 -12.09
C GLU A 173 -7.72 -3.35 -11.51
N ARG A 174 -7.86 -2.19 -10.84
CA ARG A 174 -9.08 -1.78 -10.14
C ARG A 174 -10.34 -1.82 -11.01
N GLU A 175 -10.21 -1.53 -12.30
CA GLU A 175 -11.34 -1.44 -13.22
C GLU A 175 -11.96 -2.82 -13.47
N LYS A 176 -11.20 -3.91 -13.27
CA LYS A 176 -11.74 -5.28 -13.26
C LYS A 176 -12.78 -5.47 -12.14
N PHE A 177 -12.65 -4.71 -11.05
CA PHE A 177 -13.48 -4.79 -9.86
C PHE A 177 -14.53 -3.67 -9.76
N ASN A 178 -14.88 -3.01 -10.87
CA ASN A 178 -15.83 -1.89 -10.87
C ASN A 178 -17.24 -2.28 -10.37
N SER A 179 -17.62 -3.56 -10.47
CA SER A 179 -18.88 -4.08 -9.91
C SER A 179 -18.81 -4.37 -8.40
N SER A 180 -17.62 -4.35 -7.79
CA SER A 180 -17.37 -4.73 -6.40
C SER A 180 -16.92 -3.54 -5.55
N LEU A 181 -17.84 -2.95 -4.79
CA LEU A 181 -17.55 -1.77 -3.95
C LEU A 181 -16.42 -2.05 -2.95
N GLY A 182 -16.38 -3.24 -2.36
CA GLY A 182 -15.41 -3.67 -1.34
C GLY A 182 -14.03 -4.04 -1.87
N GLU A 183 -13.86 -4.07 -3.20
CA GLU A 183 -12.60 -4.48 -3.85
C GLU A 183 -11.96 -3.35 -4.67
N PHE A 184 -12.76 -2.44 -5.23
CA PHE A 184 -12.29 -1.39 -6.15
C PHE A 184 -11.10 -0.56 -5.63
N TYR A 185 -11.11 -0.17 -4.35
CA TYR A 185 -10.08 0.67 -3.73
C TYR A 185 -9.02 -0.12 -2.96
N LYS A 186 -8.88 -1.43 -3.20
CA LYS A 186 -7.89 -2.25 -2.49
C LYS A 186 -6.45 -1.95 -2.95
N PRO A 187 -5.49 -1.75 -2.03
CA PRO A 187 -4.10 -1.46 -2.40
C PRO A 187 -3.43 -2.55 -3.27
N TYR A 188 -3.81 -3.82 -3.13
CA TYR A 188 -3.28 -4.91 -3.95
C TYR A 188 -3.71 -4.85 -5.42
N ASN A 189 -4.66 -3.98 -5.78
CA ASN A 189 -4.99 -3.73 -7.20
C ASN A 189 -3.91 -2.95 -7.93
N TYR A 190 -2.86 -2.49 -7.25
CA TYR A 190 -1.76 -1.75 -7.85
C TYR A 190 -0.53 -2.63 -8.03
N SER A 191 0.09 -2.52 -9.20
CA SER A 191 1.39 -3.12 -9.49
C SER A 191 2.32 -2.10 -10.13
N VAL A 192 3.62 -2.32 -10.00
CA VAL A 192 4.66 -1.52 -10.64
C VAL A 192 5.57 -2.44 -11.43
N GLY A 193 5.85 -2.06 -12.67
CA GLY A 193 6.88 -2.67 -13.50
C GLY A 193 8.09 -1.75 -13.58
N THR A 194 9.22 -2.16 -13.03
CA THR A 194 10.48 -1.41 -13.14
C THR A 194 11.39 -2.07 -14.16
N THR A 195 12.02 -1.26 -15.01
CA THR A 195 13.09 -1.65 -15.93
C THR A 195 14.34 -0.83 -15.61
N ILE A 196 15.48 -1.50 -15.50
CA ILE A 196 16.78 -0.87 -15.32
C ILE A 196 17.66 -1.13 -16.55
N GLU A 197 18.40 -0.12 -16.98
CA GLU A 197 19.51 -0.27 -17.91
C GLU A 197 20.80 -0.34 -17.11
N VAL A 198 21.55 -1.42 -17.31
CA VAL A 198 22.82 -1.66 -16.63
C VAL A 198 23.92 -1.84 -17.65
N ASP A 199 25.07 -1.23 -17.39
CA ASP A 199 26.33 -1.68 -17.97
C ASP A 199 26.72 -2.97 -17.26
N TYR A 200 26.76 -4.09 -17.96
CA TYR A 200 27.15 -5.39 -17.40
C TYR A 200 28.31 -5.93 -18.24
N HIS A 201 29.50 -5.99 -17.63
CA HIS A 201 30.77 -6.33 -18.31
C HIS A 201 31.03 -5.54 -19.62
N GLY A 202 30.60 -4.28 -19.70
CA GLY A 202 30.84 -3.41 -20.86
C GLY A 202 29.70 -3.37 -21.90
N GLU A 203 28.65 -4.17 -21.71
CA GLU A 203 27.46 -4.19 -22.58
C GLU A 203 26.22 -3.66 -21.85
N SER A 204 25.38 -2.89 -22.54
CA SER A 204 24.08 -2.47 -21.99
C SER A 204 23.11 -3.66 -21.96
N GLN A 205 22.59 -3.97 -20.77
CA GLN A 205 21.54 -4.95 -20.54
C GLN A 205 20.31 -4.26 -19.94
N TYR A 206 19.12 -4.74 -20.30
CA TYR A 206 17.85 -4.23 -19.76
C TYR A 206 17.21 -5.31 -18.90
N ILE A 207 17.03 -5.04 -17.62
CA ILE A 207 16.49 -6.00 -16.65
C ILE A 207 15.20 -5.43 -16.09
N SER A 208 14.14 -6.24 -16.01
CA SER A 208 12.84 -5.77 -15.55
C SER A 208 12.15 -6.77 -14.64
N LYS A 209 11.33 -6.26 -13.73
CA LYS A 209 10.50 -7.06 -12.83
C LYS A 209 9.22 -6.30 -12.50
N ASN A 210 8.10 -7.02 -12.51
CA ASN A 210 6.84 -6.50 -11.98
C ASN A 210 6.70 -6.89 -10.50
N SER A 211 6.11 -6.00 -9.71
CA SER A 211 5.96 -6.17 -8.26
C SER A 211 5.05 -7.33 -7.85
N ASP A 212 4.15 -7.75 -8.73
CA ASP A 212 3.20 -8.86 -8.55
C ASP A 212 3.78 -10.21 -9.01
N ARG A 213 5.02 -10.23 -9.52
CA ARG A 213 5.68 -11.41 -10.07
C ARG A 213 7.03 -11.65 -9.41
N ASN A 214 7.41 -12.92 -9.35
CA ASN A 214 8.71 -13.30 -8.81
C ASN A 214 9.79 -13.36 -9.89
N GLU A 215 9.39 -13.47 -11.15
CA GLU A 215 10.28 -13.57 -12.30
C GLU A 215 10.92 -12.23 -12.65
N VAL A 216 12.23 -12.26 -12.89
CA VAL A 216 12.99 -11.15 -13.46
C VAL A 216 13.24 -11.46 -14.92
N TYR A 217 13.04 -10.49 -15.80
CA TYR A 217 13.16 -10.65 -17.25
C TYR A 217 14.32 -9.81 -17.79
N ILE A 218 15.08 -10.38 -18.73
CA ILE A 218 15.93 -9.60 -19.63
C ILE A 218 15.07 -9.11 -20.78
N LYS A 219 15.11 -7.81 -21.04
CA LYS A 219 14.42 -7.15 -22.14
C LYS A 219 15.39 -6.78 -23.26
N SER A 220 14.86 -6.72 -24.47
CA SER A 220 15.51 -6.02 -25.58
C SER A 220 15.52 -4.51 -25.33
N LYS A 221 16.34 -3.78 -26.08
CA LYS A 221 16.32 -2.31 -26.10
C LYS A 221 14.93 -1.73 -26.41
N ASN A 222 14.09 -2.48 -27.13
CA ASN A 222 12.72 -2.09 -27.50
C ASN A 222 11.67 -2.53 -26.46
N GLY A 223 12.07 -3.10 -25.33
CA GLY A 223 11.16 -3.44 -24.22
C GLY A 223 10.55 -4.83 -24.25
N PHE A 224 10.75 -5.62 -25.32
CA PHE A 224 10.27 -7.01 -25.38
C PHE A 224 11.04 -7.91 -24.44
N SER A 225 10.33 -8.71 -23.63
CA SER A 225 10.92 -9.75 -22.78
C SER A 225 11.54 -10.84 -23.65
N ILE A 226 12.85 -11.04 -23.50
CA ILE A 226 13.62 -12.04 -24.26
C ILE A 226 13.67 -13.36 -23.50
N LYS A 227 13.95 -13.29 -22.19
CA LYS A 227 14.07 -14.48 -21.34
C LYS A 227 13.88 -14.15 -19.87
N VAL A 228 13.47 -15.17 -19.10
CA VAL A 228 13.52 -15.14 -17.63
C VAL A 228 14.98 -15.31 -17.18
N LEU A 229 15.40 -14.50 -16.22
CA LEU A 229 16.73 -14.53 -15.63
C LEU A 229 16.78 -15.58 -14.52
N ASP A 230 17.76 -16.49 -14.61
CA ASP A 230 17.97 -17.53 -13.60
C ASP A 230 18.42 -16.90 -12.26
N LYS A 231 17.77 -17.32 -11.17
CA LYS A 231 17.98 -16.85 -9.80
C LYS A 231 19.41 -17.06 -9.30
N GLU A 232 20.13 -18.04 -9.85
CA GLU A 232 21.50 -18.32 -9.44
C GLU A 232 22.54 -17.40 -10.08
N THR A 233 22.16 -16.64 -11.10
CA THR A 233 23.07 -15.73 -11.81
C THR A 233 23.52 -14.55 -10.94
N GLU A 234 24.75 -14.10 -11.14
CA GLU A 234 25.30 -12.90 -10.49
C GLU A 234 24.42 -11.67 -10.80
N MET A 235 23.98 -11.54 -12.05
CA MET A 235 23.08 -10.47 -12.48
C MET A 235 21.75 -10.47 -11.70
N PHE A 236 21.14 -11.63 -11.46
CA PHE A 236 19.91 -11.70 -10.67
C PHE A 236 20.15 -11.26 -9.22
N LYS A 237 21.20 -11.80 -8.59
CA LYS A 237 21.57 -11.52 -7.20
C LYS A 237 21.91 -10.05 -6.99
N GLU A 238 22.56 -9.41 -7.96
CA GLU A 238 22.92 -8.00 -7.93
C GLU A 238 21.69 -7.09 -8.16
N PHE A 239 20.89 -7.34 -9.20
CA PHE A 239 19.89 -6.37 -9.64
C PHE A 239 18.45 -6.62 -9.15
N SER A 240 18.05 -7.86 -8.85
CA SER A 240 16.68 -8.12 -8.37
C SER A 240 16.34 -7.33 -7.09
N PRO A 241 17.19 -7.30 -6.05
CA PRO A 241 16.88 -6.54 -4.84
C PRO A 241 16.71 -5.04 -5.08
N ILE A 242 17.41 -4.49 -6.07
CA ILE A 242 17.32 -3.09 -6.47
C ILE A 242 15.96 -2.80 -7.07
N ILE A 243 15.57 -3.62 -8.05
CA ILE A 243 14.28 -3.49 -8.74
C ILE A 243 13.13 -3.69 -7.75
N ASP A 244 13.23 -4.66 -6.85
CA ASP A 244 12.24 -4.89 -5.79
C ASP A 244 12.05 -3.67 -4.88
N ASN A 245 13.15 -2.98 -4.56
CA ASN A 245 13.12 -1.79 -3.75
C ASN A 245 12.46 -0.61 -4.49
N VAL A 246 12.85 -0.39 -5.75
CA VAL A 246 12.24 0.65 -6.60
C VAL A 246 10.74 0.40 -6.74
N ASN A 247 10.34 -0.83 -7.04
CA ASN A 247 8.93 -1.25 -7.12
C ASN A 247 8.18 -0.93 -5.82
N LEU A 248 8.74 -1.30 -4.66
CA LEU A 248 8.12 -1.03 -3.37
C LEU A 248 7.95 0.47 -3.11
N GLN A 249 8.94 1.29 -3.47
CA GLN A 249 8.85 2.75 -3.32
C GLN A 249 7.77 3.36 -4.21
N GLU A 250 7.71 2.96 -5.47
CA GLU A 250 6.68 3.43 -6.39
C GLU A 250 5.27 2.95 -5.98
N LEU A 251 5.15 1.73 -5.47
CA LEU A 251 3.90 1.23 -4.88
C LEU A 251 3.46 2.06 -3.68
N LYS A 252 4.39 2.40 -2.76
CA LYS A 252 4.09 3.28 -1.63
C LYS A 252 3.56 4.64 -2.09
N LYS A 253 4.09 5.21 -3.18
CA LYS A 253 3.55 6.44 -3.78
C LYS A 253 2.12 6.24 -4.28
N CYS A 254 1.82 5.12 -4.93
CA CYS A 254 0.44 4.78 -5.31
C CYS A 254 -0.47 4.66 -4.09
N TYR A 255 -0.01 4.05 -3.00
CA TYR A 255 -0.79 3.89 -1.77
C TYR A 255 -1.11 5.22 -1.10
N GLU A 256 -0.20 6.20 -1.12
CA GLU A 256 -0.47 7.56 -0.61
C GLU A 256 -1.51 8.29 -1.46
N VAL A 257 -1.47 8.13 -2.79
CA VAL A 257 -2.52 8.66 -3.68
C VAL A 257 -3.87 8.00 -3.38
N LEU A 258 -3.89 6.68 -3.19
CA LEU A 258 -5.07 5.91 -2.81
C LEU A 258 -5.58 6.26 -1.41
N TYR A 259 -4.69 6.60 -0.47
CA TYR A 259 -5.08 6.95 0.90
C TYR A 259 -5.95 8.21 0.93
N ASP A 260 -5.53 9.26 0.24
CA ASP A 260 -6.12 10.60 0.34
C ASP A 260 -7.30 10.82 -0.63
N THR A 261 -8.51 11.02 -0.09
CA THR A 261 -9.73 11.28 -0.88
C THR A 261 -9.61 12.50 -1.80
N ARG A 262 -8.70 13.45 -1.51
CA ARG A 262 -8.41 14.59 -2.38
C ARG A 262 -8.00 14.22 -3.80
N ASN A 263 -7.61 12.98 -4.04
CA ASN A 263 -7.21 12.50 -5.36
C ASN A 263 -8.35 11.80 -6.14
N TRP A 264 -9.54 11.65 -5.55
CA TRP A 264 -10.59 10.74 -6.06
C TRP A 264 -11.97 11.36 -6.20
N GLY A 265 -12.18 12.61 -5.76
CA GLY A 265 -13.51 13.22 -5.74
C GLY A 265 -14.37 12.62 -4.63
N PHE A 266 -15.60 12.18 -4.95
CA PHE A 266 -16.47 11.48 -4.00
C PHE A 266 -16.24 9.98 -4.08
N ARG A 267 -15.82 9.38 -2.98
CA ARG A 267 -15.68 7.92 -2.83
C ARG A 267 -16.83 7.38 -2.01
N LYS A 268 -17.39 6.24 -2.41
CA LYS A 268 -18.47 5.55 -1.69
C LYS A 268 -18.20 4.05 -1.61
N SER A 269 -18.67 3.42 -0.55
CA SER A 269 -18.64 1.97 -0.39
C SER A 269 -19.68 1.55 0.65
N ALA A 270 -19.73 0.25 0.94
CA ALA A 270 -20.66 -0.33 1.89
C ALA A 270 -20.02 -1.52 2.62
N LYS A 271 -20.56 -1.85 3.80
CA LYS A 271 -20.15 -3.00 4.61
C LYS A 271 -21.29 -3.46 5.50
N ILE A 272 -21.22 -4.71 5.97
CA ILE A 272 -22.06 -5.17 7.07
C ILE A 272 -21.48 -4.73 8.41
N LYS A 273 -22.33 -4.15 9.27
CA LYS A 273 -22.01 -3.82 10.66
C LYS A 273 -23.26 -3.97 11.51
N ASP A 274 -23.17 -4.65 12.64
CA ASP A 274 -24.29 -4.90 13.55
C ASP A 274 -25.52 -5.51 12.83
N ALA A 275 -25.26 -6.46 11.92
CA ALA A 275 -26.26 -7.17 11.12
C ALA A 275 -27.15 -6.28 10.22
N SER A 276 -26.65 -5.11 9.81
CA SER A 276 -27.26 -4.25 8.80
C SER A 276 -26.24 -3.72 7.81
N ILE A 277 -26.73 -3.33 6.62
CA ILE A 277 -25.92 -2.66 5.61
C ILE A 277 -25.65 -1.23 6.07
N VAL A 278 -24.38 -0.88 6.12
CA VAL A 278 -23.91 0.48 6.32
C VAL A 278 -23.29 0.96 5.02
N VAL A 279 -23.87 2.01 4.44
CA VAL A 279 -23.29 2.72 3.30
C VAL A 279 -22.57 3.96 3.79
N TYR A 280 -21.42 4.25 3.22
CA TYR A 280 -20.61 5.40 3.63
C TYR A 280 -19.84 5.98 2.45
N GLY A 281 -19.44 7.23 2.58
CA GLY A 281 -18.66 7.91 1.57
C GLY A 281 -17.90 9.09 2.12
N GLU A 282 -16.90 9.53 1.37
CA GLU A 282 -16.08 10.68 1.72
C GLU A 282 -15.83 11.56 0.49
N GLN A 283 -15.79 12.88 0.72
CA GLN A 283 -15.34 13.86 -0.26
C GLN A 283 -14.51 14.95 0.41
N PHE A 284 -13.46 15.41 -0.26
CA PHE A 284 -12.74 16.59 0.17
C PHE A 284 -13.53 17.88 -0.11
N ASN A 285 -13.37 18.89 0.75
CA ASN A 285 -13.97 20.20 0.55
C ASN A 285 -13.27 20.99 -0.57
N TYR A 286 -13.70 20.76 -1.82
CA TYR A 286 -13.18 21.51 -2.97
C TYR A 286 -13.79 22.91 -3.12
N TYR A 287 -14.90 23.22 -2.43
CA TYR A 287 -15.41 24.60 -2.37
C TYR A 287 -14.44 25.50 -1.62
N ILE A 288 -13.82 25.01 -0.54
CA ILE A 288 -12.85 25.77 0.26
C ILE A 288 -11.65 24.89 0.62
N PRO A 289 -10.73 24.63 -0.34
CA PRO A 289 -9.58 23.76 -0.13
C PRO A 289 -8.67 24.18 1.04
N ASP A 290 -8.56 25.48 1.29
CA ASP A 290 -7.71 26.07 2.34
C ASP A 290 -8.09 25.62 3.76
N ARG A 291 -9.34 25.16 3.95
CA ARG A 291 -9.79 24.63 5.25
C ARG A 291 -9.27 23.22 5.53
N ASN A 292 -8.77 22.53 4.50
CA ASN A 292 -8.30 21.16 4.53
C ASN A 292 -9.28 20.22 5.27
N GLU A 293 -10.52 20.21 4.79
CA GLU A 293 -11.64 19.47 5.40
C GLU A 293 -12.09 18.32 4.52
N TYR A 294 -12.37 17.19 5.18
CA TYR A 294 -12.92 15.99 4.58
C TYR A 294 -14.33 15.78 5.15
N PHE A 295 -15.31 15.71 4.26
CA PHE A 295 -16.68 15.39 4.60
C PHE A 295 -16.87 13.89 4.47
N TYR A 296 -17.13 13.24 5.60
CA TYR A 296 -17.45 11.83 5.67
C TYR A 296 -18.93 11.70 6.03
N ALA A 297 -19.65 10.85 5.32
CA ALA A 297 -21.05 10.60 5.59
C ALA A 297 -21.32 9.09 5.65
N GLU A 298 -22.26 8.70 6.50
CA GLU A 298 -22.72 7.31 6.57
C GLU A 298 -24.23 7.23 6.82
N ILE A 299 -24.85 6.17 6.30
CA ILE A 299 -26.20 5.76 6.66
C ILE A 299 -26.10 4.42 7.37
N LYS A 300 -26.53 4.40 8.63
CA LYS A 300 -26.60 3.21 9.46
C LYS A 300 -27.98 3.11 10.08
N ASN A 301 -28.64 1.97 9.92
CA ASN A 301 -29.99 1.72 10.46
C ASN A 301 -30.98 2.85 10.08
N GLY A 302 -30.93 3.30 8.83
CA GLY A 302 -31.79 4.37 8.30
C GLY A 302 -31.45 5.79 8.80
N LYS A 303 -30.41 5.96 9.62
CA LYS A 303 -29.98 7.28 10.12
C LYS A 303 -28.77 7.76 9.35
N PHE A 304 -28.86 8.96 8.80
CA PHE A 304 -27.76 9.65 8.14
C PHE A 304 -26.96 10.48 9.15
N SER A 305 -25.63 10.40 9.08
CA SER A 305 -24.72 11.27 9.79
C SER A 305 -23.68 11.85 8.84
N PHE A 306 -23.30 13.10 9.08
CA PHE A 306 -22.35 13.86 8.28
C PHE A 306 -21.30 14.47 9.18
N SER A 307 -20.06 14.02 9.05
CA SER A 307 -18.93 14.35 9.91
C SER A 307 -17.86 15.09 9.12
N VAL A 308 -17.19 16.04 9.80
CA VAL A 308 -16.10 16.84 9.24
C VAL A 308 -14.80 16.46 9.91
N PHE A 309 -13.80 16.09 9.12
CA PHE A 309 -12.47 15.70 9.59
C PHE A 309 -11.38 16.57 8.97
N LYS A 310 -10.23 16.67 9.65
CA LYS A 310 -9.00 17.29 9.10
C LYS A 310 -8.12 16.32 8.30
N THR A 311 -8.41 15.04 8.38
CA THR A 311 -7.70 13.96 7.70
C THR A 311 -8.71 12.99 7.10
N THR A 312 -8.36 12.36 5.99
CA THR A 312 -9.19 11.33 5.33
C THR A 312 -9.49 10.14 6.26
N MET A 313 -10.69 9.59 6.11
CA MET A 313 -11.26 8.50 6.89
C MET A 313 -11.59 7.28 6.03
N PHE A 314 -11.77 7.49 4.73
CA PHE A 314 -12.29 6.48 3.82
C PHE A 314 -11.54 5.15 3.89
N MET A 315 -10.21 5.16 3.68
CA MET A 315 -9.42 3.92 3.68
C MET A 315 -9.39 3.21 5.04
N ARG A 316 -9.59 3.96 6.13
CA ARG A 316 -9.65 3.39 7.48
C ARG A 316 -10.96 2.65 7.72
N GLU A 317 -12.05 3.16 7.18
CA GLU A 317 -13.35 2.50 7.26
C GLU A 317 -13.52 1.39 6.21
N TYR A 318 -12.78 1.49 5.10
CA TYR A 318 -12.80 0.56 3.97
C TYR A 318 -11.99 -0.72 4.21
N LEU A 319 -10.78 -0.59 4.74
CA LEU A 319 -9.90 -1.73 4.99
C LEU A 319 -10.17 -2.39 6.33
N THR A 320 -9.85 -3.67 6.42
CA THR A 320 -9.76 -4.35 7.73
C THR A 320 -8.64 -3.73 8.56
N LYS A 321 -8.66 -3.97 9.88
CA LYS A 321 -7.62 -3.43 10.79
C LYS A 321 -6.21 -3.88 10.40
N ASP A 322 -6.07 -5.12 9.92
CA ASP A 322 -4.80 -5.71 9.56
C ASP A 322 -4.31 -5.21 8.20
N GLU A 323 -5.18 -5.12 7.20
CA GLU A 323 -4.84 -4.47 5.92
C GLU A 323 -4.45 -3.00 6.13
N PHE A 324 -5.22 -2.25 6.93
CA PHE A 324 -4.86 -0.87 7.23
C PHE A 324 -3.50 -0.79 7.93
N LYS A 325 -3.18 -1.77 8.80
CA LYS A 325 -1.86 -1.85 9.45
C LYS A 325 -0.75 -2.10 8.43
N SER A 326 -0.95 -3.02 7.49
CA SER A 326 0.07 -3.45 6.55
C SER A 326 0.43 -2.32 5.58
N PHE A 327 -0.57 -1.56 5.11
CA PHE A 327 -0.34 -0.50 4.12
C PHE A 327 -0.12 0.89 4.73
N TYR A 328 -0.73 1.19 5.88
CA TYR A 328 -0.80 2.56 6.43
C TYR A 328 -0.39 2.65 7.91
N SER A 329 0.56 1.82 8.35
CA SER A 329 1.05 1.74 9.73
C SER A 329 1.36 3.11 10.36
N LYS A 330 1.98 4.03 9.60
CA LYS A 330 2.38 5.38 10.05
C LYS A 330 1.20 6.34 10.26
N LYS A 331 0.09 6.12 9.57
CA LYS A 331 -1.10 6.99 9.64
C LYS A 331 -1.93 6.76 10.91
N ARG A 332 -1.66 5.68 11.66
CA ARG A 332 -2.34 5.38 12.95
C ARG A 332 -2.09 6.42 14.04
N LYS A 333 -1.00 7.21 13.96
CA LYS A 333 -0.59 8.18 15.00
C LYS A 333 -1.06 9.61 14.75
N GLU A 334 -1.56 9.92 13.56
CA GLU A 334 -2.13 11.24 13.28
C GLU A 334 -3.42 11.40 14.10
N HIS A 335 -3.46 12.40 14.98
CA HIS A 335 -4.62 12.66 15.82
C HIS A 335 -5.79 13.06 14.90
N GLN A 336 -6.75 12.16 14.79
CA GLN A 336 -7.96 12.31 14.00
C GLN A 336 -8.88 13.28 14.72
N ALA A 337 -8.64 14.57 14.51
CA ALA A 337 -9.52 15.60 15.01
C ALA A 337 -10.79 15.60 14.16
N GLU A 338 -11.77 14.78 14.59
CA GLU A 338 -13.16 15.05 14.24
C GLU A 338 -13.45 16.48 14.67
N VAL A 339 -13.85 17.31 13.71
CA VAL A 339 -14.16 18.71 13.96
C VAL A 339 -15.57 18.80 14.51
N GLN A 340 -16.53 18.16 13.83
CA GLN A 340 -17.95 18.17 14.20
C GLN A 340 -18.72 17.12 13.42
N THR A 341 -19.80 16.61 14.02
CA THR A 341 -20.80 15.77 13.35
C THR A 341 -22.17 16.44 13.35
N PHE A 342 -22.90 16.25 12.25
CA PHE A 342 -24.21 16.81 11.97
C PHE A 342 -25.19 15.73 11.54
N TYR A 343 -26.44 15.86 11.98
CA TYR A 343 -27.57 14.99 11.62
C TYR A 343 -28.64 15.74 10.84
N SER A 344 -28.55 17.07 10.76
CA SER A 344 -29.49 17.90 10.01
C SER A 344 -28.84 19.16 9.45
N ILE A 345 -29.46 19.73 8.41
CA ILE A 345 -29.08 21.02 7.85
C ILE A 345 -29.20 22.15 8.89
N ASN A 346 -30.13 22.05 9.84
CA ASN A 346 -30.29 23.07 10.88
C ASN A 346 -29.09 23.11 11.83
N GLU A 347 -28.56 21.95 12.22
CA GLU A 347 -27.33 21.88 13.03
C GLU A 347 -26.12 22.50 12.31
N ILE A 348 -26.02 22.32 10.98
CA ILE A 348 -25.00 22.98 10.16
C ILE A 348 -25.17 24.50 10.20
N LYS A 349 -26.40 25.01 10.02
CA LYS A 349 -26.68 26.45 10.06
C LYS A 349 -26.29 27.06 11.41
N GLU A 350 -26.72 26.44 12.52
CA GLU A 350 -26.39 26.88 13.87
C GLU A 350 -24.89 26.84 14.16
N TYR A 351 -24.17 25.84 13.64
CA TYR A 351 -22.72 25.76 13.77
C TYR A 351 -22.02 26.88 13.00
N CYS A 352 -22.41 27.11 11.74
CA CYS A 352 -21.84 28.18 10.92
C CYS A 352 -22.07 29.57 11.53
N GLU A 353 -23.24 29.80 12.15
CA GLU A 353 -23.56 31.05 12.85
C GLU A 353 -22.65 31.35 14.05
N LYS A 354 -22.11 30.30 14.70
CA LYS A 354 -21.18 30.42 15.82
C LYS A 354 -19.73 30.63 15.39
N LEU A 355 -19.41 30.44 14.10
CA LEU A 355 -18.05 30.64 13.61
C LEU A 355 -17.72 32.14 13.56
N PRO A 356 -16.54 32.56 14.05
CA PRO A 356 -16.13 33.98 14.03
C PRO A 356 -16.04 34.56 12.61
N ASN A 357 -15.97 33.69 11.60
CA ASN A 357 -15.89 34.00 10.18
C ASN A 357 -17.02 33.26 9.43
N ASN A 358 -18.28 33.56 9.78
CA ASN A 358 -19.47 33.00 9.12
C ASN A 358 -19.60 33.51 7.68
N PHE A 359 -18.78 32.96 6.78
CA PHE A 359 -18.86 33.25 5.35
C PHE A 359 -19.98 32.42 4.73
N PHE A 360 -20.77 33.06 3.87
CA PHE A 360 -21.79 32.41 3.04
C PHE A 360 -21.23 31.13 2.38
N ASP A 361 -20.00 31.18 1.89
CA ASP A 361 -19.33 30.07 1.21
C ASP A 361 -19.12 28.85 2.11
N VAL A 362 -18.84 29.04 3.41
CA VAL A 362 -18.65 27.93 4.36
C VAL A 362 -19.97 27.22 4.59
N ARG A 363 -21.03 28.00 4.87
CA ARG A 363 -22.38 27.47 5.07
C ARG A 363 -22.89 26.78 3.81
N TYR A 364 -22.70 27.40 2.64
CA TYR A 364 -23.08 26.84 1.35
C TYR A 364 -22.36 25.52 1.10
N SER A 365 -21.02 25.48 1.24
CA SER A 365 -20.19 24.28 1.10
C SER A 365 -20.71 23.11 1.95
N TYR A 366 -20.96 23.33 3.25
CA TYR A 366 -21.38 22.26 4.15
C TYR A 366 -22.78 21.75 3.81
N ILE A 367 -23.73 22.64 3.52
CA ILE A 367 -25.10 22.27 3.14
C ILE A 367 -25.09 21.49 1.82
N SER A 368 -24.37 21.99 0.81
CA SER A 368 -24.29 21.34 -0.50
C SER A 368 -23.70 19.93 -0.39
N TYR A 369 -22.60 19.74 0.35
CA TYR A 369 -22.06 18.39 0.54
C TYR A 369 -22.96 17.49 1.38
N PHE A 370 -23.63 18.01 2.41
CA PHE A 370 -24.61 17.25 3.19
C PHE A 370 -25.71 16.68 2.28
N GLU A 371 -26.31 17.53 1.44
CA GLU A 371 -27.39 17.14 0.53
C GLU A 371 -26.92 16.15 -0.54
N ILE A 372 -25.82 16.45 -1.24
CA ILE A 372 -25.27 15.61 -2.31
C ILE A 372 -24.85 14.24 -1.78
N MET A 373 -24.15 14.20 -0.65
CA MET A 373 -23.69 12.93 -0.08
C MET A 373 -24.85 12.11 0.45
N LYS A 374 -25.85 12.74 1.07
CA LYS A 374 -27.08 12.06 1.51
C LYS A 374 -27.79 11.39 0.35
N GLU A 375 -28.07 12.13 -0.72
CA GLU A 375 -28.74 11.60 -1.92
C GLU A 375 -27.95 10.43 -2.52
N LYS A 376 -26.63 10.58 -2.70
CA LYS A 376 -25.78 9.53 -3.28
C LYS A 376 -25.73 8.27 -2.43
N LEU A 377 -25.73 8.39 -1.09
CA LEU A 377 -25.72 7.24 -0.19
C LEU A 377 -27.10 6.58 -0.08
N GLU A 378 -28.19 7.35 -0.09
CA GLU A 378 -29.55 6.80 -0.15
C GLU A 378 -29.75 6.00 -1.44
N ASN A 379 -29.32 6.54 -2.58
CA ASN A 379 -29.33 5.84 -3.87
C ASN A 379 -28.45 4.58 -3.86
N LEU A 380 -27.25 4.65 -3.27
CA LEU A 380 -26.38 3.48 -3.10
C LEU A 380 -27.08 2.38 -2.28
N LEU A 381 -27.70 2.74 -1.15
CA LEU A 381 -28.40 1.78 -0.30
C LEU A 381 -29.55 1.11 -1.07
N ILE A 382 -30.36 1.89 -1.80
CA ILE A 382 -31.43 1.35 -2.66
C ILE A 382 -30.86 0.42 -3.73
N ASN A 383 -29.75 0.78 -4.37
CA ASN A 383 -29.12 -0.06 -5.38
C ASN A 383 -28.60 -1.37 -4.81
N ILE A 384 -28.00 -1.37 -3.62
CA ILE A 384 -27.56 -2.58 -2.94
C ILE A 384 -28.75 -3.48 -2.57
N LYS A 385 -29.82 -2.90 -2.00
CA LYS A 385 -31.04 -3.65 -1.68
C LYS A 385 -31.68 -4.32 -2.90
N ASN A 386 -31.58 -3.65 -4.06
CA ASN A 386 -32.07 -4.19 -5.33
C ASN A 386 -31.02 -5.02 -6.10
N LYS A 387 -29.89 -5.36 -5.48
CA LYS A 387 -28.76 -6.09 -6.10
C LYS A 387 -28.24 -5.48 -7.41
N LYS A 388 -28.37 -4.15 -7.59
CA LYS A 388 -27.83 -3.38 -8.74
C LYS A 388 -26.39 -2.94 -8.54
N GLU A 389 -26.00 -2.70 -7.29
CA GLU A 389 -24.61 -2.48 -6.88
C GLU A 389 -24.29 -3.52 -5.80
N LEU A 390 -23.13 -4.16 -5.87
CA LEU A 390 -22.75 -5.24 -4.94
C LEU A 390 -21.60 -4.79 -4.03
N ILE A 391 -21.61 -5.24 -2.77
CA ILE A 391 -20.46 -5.02 -1.88
C ILE A 391 -19.29 -5.84 -2.40
N ARG A 392 -19.51 -7.12 -2.72
CA ARG A 392 -18.62 -7.92 -3.56
C ARG A 392 -19.39 -8.66 -4.63
N ASP A 393 -18.80 -8.73 -5.81
CA ASP A 393 -19.33 -9.48 -6.94
C ASP A 393 -18.71 -10.89 -6.96
N PHE A 394 -19.54 -11.88 -6.68
CA PHE A 394 -19.14 -13.28 -6.71
C PHE A 394 -18.75 -13.78 -8.10
N ASN A 395 -19.13 -13.11 -9.20
CA ASN A 395 -18.74 -13.58 -10.53
C ASN A 395 -17.35 -13.08 -10.96
N VAL A 396 -16.87 -11.99 -10.34
CA VAL A 396 -15.61 -11.35 -10.73
C VAL A 396 -14.41 -11.90 -9.95
N LEU A 397 -14.61 -12.29 -8.68
CA LEU A 397 -13.51 -12.57 -7.75
C LEU A 397 -13.05 -14.04 -7.72
N PRO A 398 -13.93 -15.04 -7.62
CA PRO A 398 -13.60 -16.46 -7.63
C PRO A 398 -13.48 -17.05 -9.05
N GLY A 399 -13.88 -16.31 -10.10
CA GLY A 399 -13.94 -16.81 -11.47
C GLY A 399 -15.08 -17.81 -11.70
N ASP A 400 -14.99 -18.57 -12.79
CA ASP A 400 -16.04 -19.54 -13.19
C ASP A 400 -16.11 -20.79 -12.29
N ASP A 401 -15.26 -20.94 -11.27
CA ASP A 401 -15.27 -22.08 -10.35
C ASP A 401 -16.25 -21.86 -9.18
N PRO A 402 -17.42 -22.53 -9.18
CA PRO A 402 -18.43 -22.37 -8.15
C PRO A 402 -17.99 -22.85 -6.75
N TYR A 403 -16.85 -23.55 -6.64
CA TYR A 403 -16.34 -24.14 -5.40
C TYR A 403 -15.31 -23.27 -4.67
N GLU A 404 -14.78 -22.22 -5.31
CA GLU A 404 -13.82 -21.29 -4.69
C GLU A 404 -14.38 -20.62 -3.42
N ILE A 405 -15.71 -20.53 -3.29
CA ILE A 405 -16.36 -20.02 -2.08
C ILE A 405 -16.00 -20.80 -0.81
N TYR A 406 -15.84 -22.13 -0.93
CA TYR A 406 -15.45 -22.97 0.21
C TYR A 406 -14.00 -22.72 0.61
N TYR A 407 -13.14 -22.43 -0.37
CA TYR A 407 -11.73 -22.10 -0.14
C TYR A 407 -11.56 -20.71 0.46
N PHE A 408 -12.33 -19.75 -0.01
CA PHE A 408 -12.33 -18.39 0.52
C PHE A 408 -12.59 -18.37 2.04
N PHE A 409 -13.59 -19.13 2.51
CA PHE A 409 -13.90 -19.24 3.94
C PHE A 409 -13.14 -20.34 4.68
N ASN A 410 -12.33 -21.13 3.97
CA ASN A 410 -11.58 -22.25 4.50
C ASN A 410 -12.47 -23.29 5.23
N VAL A 411 -13.51 -23.77 4.53
CA VAL A 411 -14.51 -24.74 5.03
C VAL A 411 -14.63 -26.01 4.17
N GLN A 412 -13.57 -26.34 3.44
CA GLN A 412 -13.55 -27.45 2.48
C GLN A 412 -13.80 -28.79 3.18
N ASP A 413 -13.23 -28.98 4.38
CA ASP A 413 -13.35 -30.20 5.15
C ASP A 413 -14.79 -30.41 5.65
N GLU A 414 -15.45 -29.35 6.12
CA GLU A 414 -16.81 -29.41 6.66
C GLU A 414 -17.84 -29.75 5.57
N PHE A 415 -17.60 -29.29 4.35
CA PHE A 415 -18.42 -29.58 3.18
C PHE A 415 -17.99 -30.85 2.42
N GLU A 416 -16.92 -31.52 2.86
CA GLU A 416 -16.34 -32.68 2.19
C GLU A 416 -16.03 -32.40 0.71
N CYS A 417 -15.38 -31.27 0.45
CA CYS A 417 -14.91 -30.92 -0.88
C CYS A 417 -13.78 -31.85 -1.30
N ILE A 418 -13.90 -32.44 -2.48
CA ILE A 418 -12.90 -33.32 -3.07
C ILE A 418 -12.64 -32.95 -4.52
N GLU A 419 -11.50 -33.38 -5.04
CA GLU A 419 -11.18 -33.32 -6.46
C GLU A 419 -11.52 -34.68 -7.09
N GLU A 420 -12.41 -34.67 -8.08
CA GLU A 420 -12.76 -35.84 -8.87
C GLU A 420 -12.19 -35.69 -10.29
N GLU A 421 -11.51 -36.75 -10.77
CA GLU A 421 -11.06 -36.80 -12.15
C GLU A 421 -12.24 -37.18 -13.05
N ILE A 422 -12.66 -36.24 -13.88
CA ILE A 422 -13.66 -36.47 -14.92
C ILE A 422 -12.98 -36.59 -16.27
N THR A 423 -13.48 -37.52 -17.06
CA THR A 423 -12.98 -37.75 -18.42
C THR A 423 -14.06 -37.30 -19.40
N LYS A 424 -13.77 -36.30 -20.23
CA LYS A 424 -14.72 -35.81 -21.24
C LYS A 424 -14.22 -36.13 -22.65
N PRO A 425 -15.10 -36.59 -23.55
CA PRO A 425 -14.75 -36.77 -24.95
C PRO A 425 -14.52 -35.41 -25.61
N VAL A 426 -13.40 -35.27 -26.31
CA VAL A 426 -13.08 -34.08 -27.10
C VAL A 426 -13.40 -34.36 -28.56
N PHE A 427 -14.12 -33.43 -29.17
CA PHE A 427 -14.46 -33.48 -30.59
C PHE A 427 -13.80 -32.32 -31.32
N LYS A 428 -13.55 -32.50 -32.62
CA LYS A 428 -13.00 -31.43 -33.45
C LYS A 428 -14.02 -30.29 -33.56
N GLU A 429 -13.68 -29.13 -33.04
CA GLU A 429 -14.49 -27.93 -33.20
C GLU A 429 -14.01 -27.10 -34.39
N TYR A 430 -14.85 -26.19 -34.87
CA TYR A 430 -14.48 -25.24 -35.91
C TYR A 430 -13.50 -24.21 -35.31
N ASN A 431 -12.32 -24.07 -35.91
CA ASN A 431 -11.33 -23.07 -35.52
C ASN A 431 -11.07 -22.09 -36.69
N PRO A 432 -11.54 -20.84 -36.61
CA PRO A 432 -11.38 -19.87 -37.69
C PRO A 432 -9.91 -19.52 -37.99
N PHE A 433 -9.00 -19.69 -37.02
CA PHE A 433 -7.58 -19.45 -37.23
C PHE A 433 -6.89 -20.56 -38.03
N GLU A 434 -7.36 -21.81 -37.93
CA GLU A 434 -6.83 -22.93 -38.71
C GLU A 434 -7.21 -22.80 -40.19
N GLU A 435 -8.43 -22.33 -40.46
CA GLU A 435 -8.90 -22.02 -41.82
C GLU A 435 -8.10 -20.87 -42.44
N ASP A 436 -7.95 -19.75 -41.72
CA ASP A 436 -7.19 -18.57 -42.20
C ASP A 436 -5.71 -18.88 -42.48
N LEU A 437 -5.11 -19.82 -41.73
CA LEU A 437 -3.71 -20.23 -41.88
C LEU A 437 -3.53 -21.44 -42.81
N GLY A 438 -4.60 -22.00 -43.37
CA GLY A 438 -4.55 -23.17 -44.24
C GLY A 438 -4.02 -24.43 -43.54
N LEU A 439 -4.17 -24.52 -42.23
CA LEU A 439 -3.74 -25.65 -41.42
C LEU A 439 -4.86 -26.70 -41.40
N SER A 440 -4.72 -27.76 -42.20
CA SER A 440 -5.62 -28.92 -42.18
C SER A 440 -4.93 -30.11 -41.53
N ASP A 441 -5.61 -30.75 -40.58
CA ASP A 441 -5.27 -32.07 -40.05
C ASP A 441 -6.08 -33.20 -40.71
N ASP A 442 -6.83 -32.89 -41.79
CA ASP A 442 -7.69 -33.77 -42.58
C ASP A 442 -8.82 -34.46 -41.80
N LYS A 443 -9.17 -33.98 -40.60
CA LYS A 443 -10.31 -34.47 -39.82
C LYS A 443 -11.55 -33.60 -40.03
N GLU A 444 -12.74 -34.21 -40.09
CA GLU A 444 -14.00 -33.47 -40.17
C GLU A 444 -14.36 -32.84 -38.81
N ILE A 445 -15.00 -31.67 -38.82
CA ILE A 445 -15.59 -31.06 -37.60
C ILE A 445 -16.60 -32.05 -36.99
N GLY A 446 -16.53 -32.24 -35.68
CA GLY A 446 -17.29 -33.27 -34.95
C GLY A 446 -16.58 -34.63 -34.87
N SER A 447 -15.42 -34.81 -35.50
CA SER A 447 -14.62 -36.02 -35.35
C SER A 447 -14.13 -36.17 -33.91
N TYR A 448 -14.24 -37.36 -33.34
CA TYR A 448 -13.70 -37.67 -32.02
C TYR A 448 -12.16 -37.58 -32.03
N LEU A 449 -11.60 -36.76 -31.14
CA LEU A 449 -10.17 -36.50 -31.03
C LEU A 449 -9.50 -37.25 -29.87
N GLY A 450 -10.28 -37.76 -28.92
CA GLY A 450 -9.80 -38.47 -27.75
C GLY A 450 -10.57 -38.09 -26.49
N GLU A 451 -10.01 -38.45 -25.34
CA GLU A 451 -10.54 -38.04 -24.05
C GLU A 451 -9.56 -37.08 -23.38
N GLU A 452 -10.07 -35.99 -22.84
CA GLU A 452 -9.31 -35.14 -21.94
C GLU A 452 -9.76 -35.38 -20.50
N LYS A 453 -8.76 -35.45 -19.62
CA LYS A 453 -8.95 -35.58 -18.18
C LYS A 453 -8.96 -34.19 -17.58
N TYR A 454 -10.01 -33.90 -16.83
CA TYR A 454 -10.14 -32.67 -16.07
C TYR A 454 -10.26 -33.04 -14.60
N ILE A 455 -9.73 -32.17 -13.75
CA ILE A 455 -9.99 -32.22 -12.33
C ILE A 455 -11.15 -31.28 -12.06
N GLU A 456 -12.27 -31.81 -11.60
CA GLU A 456 -13.40 -31.02 -11.13
C GLU A 456 -13.46 -31.10 -9.62
N ARG A 457 -13.63 -29.95 -8.96
CA ARG A 457 -13.89 -29.90 -7.53
C ARG A 457 -15.37 -30.18 -7.32
N VAL A 458 -15.71 -31.01 -6.34
CA VAL A 458 -17.10 -31.31 -5.98
C VAL A 458 -17.28 -31.26 -4.47
N SER A 459 -18.46 -30.85 -4.03
CA SER A 459 -18.86 -30.88 -2.61
C SER A 459 -19.81 -32.04 -2.37
N LYS A 460 -19.45 -32.96 -1.47
CA LYS A 460 -20.32 -34.10 -1.12
C LYS A 460 -21.49 -33.71 -0.21
N LYS A 461 -21.35 -32.63 0.54
CA LYS A 461 -22.41 -32.11 1.40
C LYS A 461 -23.03 -30.85 0.82
N LYS A 462 -24.36 -30.75 0.97
CA LYS A 462 -25.13 -29.53 0.64
C LYS A 462 -25.12 -28.51 1.77
N GLU A 463 -24.94 -28.98 3.00
CA GLU A 463 -24.92 -28.19 4.23
C GLU A 463 -23.87 -28.72 5.19
N ALA A 464 -23.30 -27.81 5.97
CA ALA A 464 -22.36 -28.12 7.03
C ALA A 464 -22.89 -27.60 8.38
N VAL A 465 -22.67 -28.38 9.43
CA VAL A 465 -23.11 -28.05 10.81
C VAL A 465 -21.89 -27.62 11.60
N PHE A 466 -21.92 -26.38 12.07
CA PHE A 466 -20.89 -25.77 12.89
C PHE A 466 -21.35 -25.65 14.34
N GLU A 467 -20.47 -25.90 15.30
CA GLU A 467 -20.70 -25.60 16.69
C GLU A 467 -20.10 -24.23 17.03
N PHE A 468 -20.96 -23.24 17.28
CA PHE A 468 -20.55 -21.86 17.52
C PHE A 468 -21.31 -21.28 18.71
N LYS A 469 -20.59 -20.77 19.72
CA LYS A 469 -21.16 -20.19 20.96
C LYS A 469 -22.22 -21.11 21.61
N ASN A 470 -21.91 -22.42 21.71
CA ASN A 470 -22.79 -23.48 22.24
C ASN A 470 -24.11 -23.65 21.48
N LYS A 471 -24.16 -23.23 20.21
CA LYS A 471 -25.30 -23.44 19.31
C LYS A 471 -24.84 -24.16 18.05
N LYS A 472 -25.72 -24.98 17.49
CA LYS A 472 -25.53 -25.54 16.15
C LYS A 472 -25.98 -24.51 15.12
N VAL A 473 -25.08 -24.14 14.23
CA VAL A 473 -25.34 -23.24 13.10
C VAL A 473 -25.17 -24.06 11.83
N ILE A 474 -26.18 -24.05 10.96
CA ILE A 474 -26.16 -24.74 9.68
C ILE A 474 -25.85 -23.71 8.60
N LEU A 475 -24.86 -23.98 7.76
CA LEU A 475 -24.52 -23.16 6.61
C LEU A 475 -24.65 -23.98 5.33
N THR A 476 -25.24 -23.36 4.32
CA THR A 476 -25.31 -23.87 2.95
C THR A 476 -24.31 -23.14 2.06
N ARG A 477 -24.13 -23.62 0.82
CA ARG A 477 -23.34 -22.90 -0.18
C ARG A 477 -23.87 -21.49 -0.43
N GLU A 478 -25.19 -21.34 -0.53
CA GLU A 478 -25.83 -20.05 -0.77
C GLU A 478 -25.55 -19.07 0.38
N ASP A 479 -25.59 -19.54 1.62
CA ASP A 479 -25.23 -18.72 2.77
C ASP A 479 -23.80 -18.18 2.68
N LEU A 480 -22.85 -18.99 2.20
CA LEU A 480 -21.48 -18.55 1.99
C LEU A 480 -21.39 -17.53 0.87
N ILE A 481 -22.09 -17.74 -0.26
CA ILE A 481 -22.12 -16.79 -1.37
C ILE A 481 -22.72 -15.46 -0.92
N THR A 482 -23.90 -15.46 -0.30
CA THR A 482 -24.52 -14.24 0.22
C THR A 482 -23.61 -13.57 1.26
N ALA A 483 -22.99 -14.32 2.17
CA ALA A 483 -22.02 -13.78 3.12
C ALA A 483 -20.82 -13.10 2.44
N PHE A 484 -20.31 -13.70 1.37
CA PHE A 484 -19.24 -13.14 0.56
C PHE A 484 -19.68 -11.85 -0.14
N GLU A 485 -20.85 -11.86 -0.79
CA GLU A 485 -21.43 -10.70 -1.46
C GLU A 485 -21.72 -9.54 -0.51
N LEU A 486 -21.97 -9.84 0.77
CA LEU A 486 -22.10 -8.89 1.87
C LEU A 486 -20.76 -8.36 2.42
N GLY A 487 -19.63 -8.85 1.91
CA GLY A 487 -18.29 -8.39 2.25
C GLY A 487 -17.66 -9.04 3.48
N LEU A 488 -18.16 -10.20 3.94
CA LEU A 488 -17.55 -10.93 5.06
C LEU A 488 -16.24 -11.63 4.64
N ASN A 489 -15.26 -11.69 5.53
CA ASN A 489 -13.89 -12.13 5.19
C ASN A 489 -13.52 -13.51 5.75
N ASN A 490 -14.26 -14.01 6.73
CA ASN A 490 -13.90 -15.24 7.44
C ASN A 490 -15.17 -15.93 7.95
N ILE A 491 -15.04 -17.23 8.19
CA ILE A 491 -16.16 -18.08 8.63
C ILE A 491 -16.73 -17.67 9.99
N GLU A 492 -15.90 -17.14 10.90
CA GLU A 492 -16.35 -16.71 12.24
C GLU A 492 -17.39 -15.57 12.14
N ASP A 493 -17.14 -14.60 11.26
CA ASP A 493 -18.07 -13.50 11.00
C ASP A 493 -19.38 -14.01 10.36
N VAL A 494 -19.30 -15.00 9.46
CA VAL A 494 -20.48 -15.64 8.86
C VAL A 494 -21.32 -16.34 9.93
N LEU A 495 -20.70 -17.14 10.78
CA LEU A 495 -21.37 -17.86 11.87
C LEU A 495 -21.98 -16.88 12.87
N ASN A 496 -21.27 -15.80 13.19
CA ASN A 496 -21.76 -14.77 14.08
C ASN A 496 -22.98 -14.05 13.49
N LEU A 497 -22.97 -13.74 12.20
CA LEU A 497 -24.13 -13.15 11.51
C LEU A 497 -25.31 -14.13 11.44
N LYS A 498 -25.08 -15.39 11.05
CA LYS A 498 -26.11 -16.45 10.95
C LYS A 498 -26.77 -16.74 12.30
N SER A 499 -26.02 -16.58 13.40
CA SER A 499 -26.55 -16.74 14.75
C SER A 499 -27.52 -15.63 15.18
N GLN A 500 -27.49 -14.47 14.50
CA GLN A 500 -28.36 -13.31 14.75
C GLN A 500 -29.51 -13.24 13.75
N ILE A 501 -29.25 -13.61 12.50
CA ILE A 501 -30.18 -13.58 11.39
C ILE A 501 -30.15 -14.95 10.70
N LEU A 502 -31.28 -15.67 10.75
CA LEU A 502 -31.37 -17.01 10.18
C LEU A 502 -31.27 -17.00 8.64
N ASP A 503 -31.84 -16.00 7.98
CA ASP A 503 -31.84 -15.86 6.53
C ASP A 503 -31.19 -14.54 6.13
N PHE A 504 -30.05 -14.62 5.45
CA PHE A 504 -29.26 -13.46 5.03
C PHE A 504 -30.00 -12.58 4.03
N GLU A 505 -30.95 -13.10 3.26
CA GLU A 505 -31.73 -12.29 2.32
C GLU A 505 -32.55 -11.20 3.04
N THR A 506 -32.95 -11.44 4.30
CA THR A 506 -33.67 -10.44 5.12
C THR A 506 -32.82 -9.20 5.43
N ILE A 507 -31.52 -9.24 5.20
CA ILE A 507 -30.63 -8.08 5.35
C ILE A 507 -30.89 -7.05 4.25
N TYR A 508 -31.26 -7.48 3.04
CA TYR A 508 -31.59 -6.58 1.94
C TYR A 508 -32.97 -5.92 2.12
N GLU A 509 -33.84 -6.51 2.95
CA GLU A 509 -35.17 -5.97 3.26
C GLU A 509 -35.13 -4.86 4.32
N LYS A 510 -34.19 -4.94 5.26
CA LYS A 510 -33.98 -3.98 6.37
C LYS A 510 -33.25 -2.74 5.89
#